data_AF-A0A955QP86-F1
#
_entry.id   AF-A0A955QP86-F1
#
_cell.length_a   1.000
_cell.length_b   1.000
_cell.length_c   1.000
_cell.angle_alpha   90.00
_cell.angle_beta   90.00
_cell.angle_gamma   90.00
#
_symmetry.space_group_name_H-M   'P 1'
#
loop_
_entity.id
_entity.type
_entity.pdbx_description
1 polymer ?
#
loop_
_entity_poly.entity_id
_entity_poly.type
_entity_poly.pdbx_seq_one_letter_code
_entity_poly.pdbx_strand_id
1 'polypeptide(L)'
;PTNGPALAARGLHVAAAWFTAAEDRPRIRAAISLDGGQHFEPPVEIDENDPIGRTGVAWLDERTAVISWMTTPQDDTGRATLALRTFSLDHTLGPVQKITDISGGRDSGVPQLIKGESGLLLAWTAAAPDYGIQTMWMNAMEYNH
;
A
#
# COMPACT_ATOMS: atom_id res chain seq x y z
N PRO A 1 -12.07 7.78 -11.91
CA PRO A 1 -11.20 7.59 -10.71
C PRO A 1 -10.05 6.62 -11.02
N THR A 2 -8.79 7.07 -10.96
CA THR A 2 -7.60 6.22 -11.19
C THR A 2 -6.99 5.66 -9.90
N ASN A 3 -7.46 6.11 -8.73
CA ASN A 3 -7.10 5.57 -7.43
C ASN A 3 -8.36 4.96 -6.78
N GLY A 4 -8.68 3.71 -7.14
CA GLY A 4 -9.74 2.95 -6.49
C GLY A 4 -9.29 2.41 -5.13
N PRO A 5 -10.24 2.00 -4.26
CA PRO A 5 -9.88 1.26 -3.05
C PRO A 5 -9.24 -0.09 -3.42
N ALA A 6 -8.29 -0.53 -2.61
CA ALA A 6 -7.75 -1.88 -2.63
C ALA A 6 -8.28 -2.64 -1.41
N LEU A 7 -8.61 -3.92 -1.60
CA LEU A 7 -9.13 -4.79 -0.56
C LEU A 7 -8.37 -6.11 -0.53
N ALA A 8 -8.18 -6.66 0.66
CA ALA A 8 -7.73 -8.03 0.84
C ALA A 8 -8.53 -8.69 1.97
N ALA A 9 -8.89 -9.96 1.77
CA ALA A 9 -9.64 -10.74 2.74
C ALA A 9 -8.82 -11.94 3.24
N ARG A 10 -8.95 -12.26 4.52
CA ARG A 10 -8.45 -13.48 5.16
C ARG A 10 -9.49 -13.98 6.14
N GLY A 11 -10.18 -15.06 5.79
CA GLY A 11 -11.35 -15.51 6.54
C GLY A 11 -12.43 -14.43 6.55
N LEU A 12 -12.86 -14.01 7.74
CA LEU A 12 -13.83 -12.91 7.92
C LEU A 12 -13.18 -11.53 8.03
N HIS A 13 -11.85 -11.46 8.14
CA HIS A 13 -11.14 -10.19 8.20
C HIS A 13 -10.99 -9.61 6.80
N VAL A 14 -11.44 -8.37 6.60
CA VAL A 14 -11.27 -7.63 5.35
C VAL A 14 -10.57 -6.32 5.67
N ALA A 15 -9.41 -6.08 5.06
CA ALA A 15 -8.74 -4.79 5.11
C ALA A 15 -9.04 -4.05 3.80
N ALA A 16 -9.50 -2.80 3.90
CA ALA A 16 -9.71 -1.91 2.77
C ALA A 16 -8.82 -0.68 2.93
N ALA A 17 -8.08 -0.29 1.89
CA ALA A 17 -7.26 0.91 1.86
C ALA A 17 -7.55 1.74 0.62
N TRP A 18 -7.61 3.06 0.77
CA TRP A 18 -7.94 3.98 -0.31
C TRP A 18 -7.21 5.30 -0.19
N PHE A 19 -7.01 5.91 -1.35
CA PHE A 19 -6.60 7.30 -1.45
C PHE A 19 -7.81 8.22 -1.32
N THR A 20 -7.63 9.36 -0.65
CA THR A 20 -8.59 10.47 -0.65
C THR A 20 -7.85 11.80 -0.75
N ALA A 21 -8.42 12.75 -1.48
CA ALA A 21 -8.00 14.15 -1.46
C ALA A 21 -9.13 15.06 -0.94
N ALA A 22 -10.01 14.50 -0.11
CA ALA A 22 -11.07 15.27 0.53
C ALA A 22 -10.48 16.44 1.31
N GLU A 23 -11.10 17.61 1.18
CA GLU A 23 -10.65 18.88 1.78
C GLU A 23 -9.28 19.34 1.29
N ASP A 24 -8.92 18.99 0.05
CA ASP A 24 -7.62 19.31 -0.58
C ASP A 24 -6.42 18.74 0.20
N ARG A 25 -6.64 17.63 0.93
CA ARG A 25 -5.61 16.92 1.70
C ARG A 25 -5.45 15.48 1.20
N PRO A 26 -4.46 15.23 0.32
CA PRO A 26 -4.12 13.88 -0.13
C PRO A 26 -3.69 13.00 1.04
N ARG A 27 -4.35 11.85 1.21
CA ARG A 27 -4.13 10.89 2.31
C ARG A 27 -4.37 9.47 1.85
N ILE A 28 -3.71 8.51 2.50
CA ILE A 28 -4.09 7.10 2.46
C ILE A 28 -4.85 6.78 3.75
N ARG A 29 -6.07 6.25 3.61
CA ARG A 29 -6.86 5.73 4.72
C ARG A 29 -7.01 4.22 4.59
N ALA A 30 -7.22 3.57 5.73
CA ALA A 30 -7.66 2.19 5.73
C ALA A 30 -8.63 1.89 6.87
N ALA A 31 -9.42 0.85 6.69
CA ALA A 31 -10.35 0.32 7.68
C ALA A 31 -10.36 -1.20 7.62
N ILE A 32 -10.69 -1.81 8.75
CA ILE A 32 -10.82 -3.26 8.90
C ILE A 32 -12.30 -3.60 9.13
N SER A 33 -12.73 -4.69 8.54
CA SER A 33 -13.97 -5.38 8.86
C SER A 33 -13.63 -6.73 9.46
N LEU A 34 -14.36 -7.13 10.50
CA LEU A 34 -14.22 -8.43 11.17
C LEU A 34 -15.36 -9.41 10.83
N ASP A 35 -16.31 -9.00 9.98
CA ASP A 35 -17.56 -9.70 9.69
C ASP A 35 -17.80 -9.93 8.19
N GLY A 36 -16.71 -10.09 7.43
CA GLY A 36 -16.76 -10.37 5.99
C GLY A 36 -17.10 -9.16 5.13
N GLY A 37 -16.86 -7.94 5.63
CA GLY A 37 -17.10 -6.69 4.90
C GLY A 37 -18.50 -6.11 5.08
N GLN A 38 -19.29 -6.58 6.05
CA GLN A 38 -20.62 -6.02 6.33
C GLN A 38 -20.50 -4.68 7.07
N HIS A 39 -19.59 -4.61 8.03
CA HIS A 39 -19.27 -3.38 8.76
C HIS A 39 -17.76 -3.15 8.77
N PHE A 40 -17.37 -1.91 8.54
CA PHE A 40 -15.99 -1.46 8.69
C PHE A 40 -15.88 -0.59 9.92
N GLU A 41 -14.80 -0.81 10.67
CA GLU A 41 -14.40 0.05 11.77
C GLU A 41 -14.04 1.45 11.26
N PRO A 42 -13.97 2.46 12.15
CA PRO A 42 -13.56 3.79 11.76
C PRO A 42 -12.20 3.80 11.03
N PRO A 43 -12.04 4.60 9.96
CA PRO A 43 -10.81 4.63 9.21
C PRO A 43 -9.64 5.20 10.03
N VAL A 44 -8.46 4.66 9.78
CA VAL A 44 -7.17 5.15 10.29
C VAL A 44 -6.39 5.79 9.15
N GLU A 45 -5.66 6.87 9.44
CA GLU A 45 -4.73 7.51 8.50
C GLU A 45 -3.44 6.67 8.41
N ILE A 46 -3.17 6.14 7.23
CA ILE A 46 -1.99 5.31 6.93
C ILE A 46 -0.82 6.19 6.52
N ASP A 47 -1.09 7.22 5.72
CA ASP A 47 -0.13 8.23 5.31
C ASP A 47 -0.82 9.56 5.04
N GLU A 48 -0.25 10.65 5.56
CA GLU A 48 -0.76 12.02 5.42
C GLU A 48 0.27 12.95 4.75
N ASN A 49 1.36 12.40 4.20
CA ASN A 49 2.45 13.16 3.60
C ASN A 49 2.26 13.34 2.08
N ASP A 50 1.07 13.80 1.70
CA ASP A 50 0.66 14.07 0.32
C ASP A 50 0.86 12.89 -0.67
N PRO A 51 0.47 11.64 -0.33
CA PRO A 51 0.64 10.49 -1.22
C PRO A 51 -0.10 10.67 -2.55
N ILE A 52 0.40 10.03 -3.62
CA ILE A 52 -0.29 10.04 -4.92
C ILE A 52 -1.27 8.87 -5.11
N GLY A 53 -1.37 7.98 -4.11
CA GLY A 53 -2.32 6.87 -4.10
C GLY A 53 -1.74 5.56 -4.63
N ARG A 54 -2.50 4.87 -5.50
CA ARG A 54 -2.21 3.53 -6.04
C ARG A 54 -1.96 2.51 -4.94
N THR A 55 -2.97 2.37 -4.09
CA THR A 55 -2.90 1.53 -2.89
C THR A 55 -2.91 0.05 -3.24
N GLY A 56 -2.15 -0.74 -2.51
CA GLY A 56 -2.21 -2.21 -2.47
C GLY A 56 -2.46 -2.69 -1.05
N VAL A 57 -3.09 -3.85 -0.90
CA VAL A 57 -3.34 -4.47 0.42
C VAL A 57 -3.07 -5.97 0.33
N ALA A 58 -2.38 -6.52 1.31
CA ALA A 58 -2.24 -7.98 1.49
C ALA A 58 -2.18 -8.33 2.99
N TRP A 59 -2.68 -9.50 3.36
CA TRP A 59 -2.53 -10.01 4.72
C TRP A 59 -1.16 -10.68 4.89
N LEU A 60 -0.37 -10.21 5.86
CA LEU A 60 0.90 -10.84 6.25
C LEU A 60 0.64 -12.13 7.04
N ASP A 61 -0.31 -12.07 7.97
CA ASP A 61 -0.75 -13.16 8.84
C ASP A 61 -2.24 -13.01 9.23
N GLU A 62 -2.70 -13.72 10.26
CA GLU A 62 -4.09 -13.68 10.74
C GLU A 62 -4.53 -12.33 11.32
N ARG A 63 -3.57 -11.48 11.71
CA ARG A 63 -3.80 -10.25 12.48
C ARG A 63 -3.21 -9.00 11.83
N THR A 64 -2.34 -9.14 10.86
CA THR A 64 -1.57 -8.03 10.30
C THR A 64 -1.80 -7.92 8.80
N ALA A 65 -2.35 -6.81 8.35
CA ALA A 65 -2.36 -6.41 6.95
C ALA A 65 -1.12 -5.56 6.63
N VAL A 66 -0.72 -5.54 5.37
CA VAL A 66 0.27 -4.61 4.81
C VAL A 66 -0.41 -3.79 3.75
N ILE A 67 -0.21 -2.47 3.84
CA ILE A 67 -0.74 -1.50 2.91
C ILE A 67 0.45 -0.88 2.20
N SER A 68 0.44 -0.91 0.86
CA SER A 68 1.42 -0.22 0.03
C SER A 68 0.78 0.97 -0.68
N TRP A 69 1.58 1.98 -1.01
CA TRP A 69 1.16 3.16 -1.78
C TRP A 69 2.37 3.81 -2.46
N MET A 70 2.11 4.75 -3.36
CA MET A 70 3.14 5.63 -3.90
C MET A 70 3.14 6.97 -3.17
N THR A 71 4.33 7.39 -2.73
CA THR A 71 4.53 8.70 -2.10
C THR A 71 4.41 9.84 -3.10
N THR A 72 4.34 11.07 -2.61
CA THR A 72 4.60 12.25 -3.45
C THR A 72 5.96 12.12 -4.14
N PRO A 73 6.09 12.54 -5.41
CA PRO A 73 7.38 12.68 -6.05
C PRO A 73 8.29 13.67 -5.30
N GLN A 74 9.56 13.33 -5.17
CA GLN A 74 10.56 14.21 -4.58
C GLN A 74 10.87 15.34 -5.58
N ASP A 75 10.92 16.58 -5.10
CA ASP A 75 11.05 17.78 -5.96
C ASP A 75 12.35 17.80 -6.80
N ASP A 76 13.43 17.21 -6.28
CA ASP A 76 14.76 17.21 -6.88
C ASP A 76 14.92 16.18 -8.01
N THR A 77 14.29 15.03 -7.87
CA THR A 77 14.41 13.89 -8.79
C THR A 77 13.16 13.65 -9.63
N GLY A 78 12.01 14.18 -9.23
CA GLY A 78 10.71 13.87 -9.81
C GLY A 78 10.26 12.41 -9.60
N ARG A 79 10.95 11.65 -8.74
CA ARG A 79 10.66 10.24 -8.48
C ARG A 79 9.77 10.09 -7.26
N ALA A 80 8.79 9.20 -7.36
CA ALA A 80 8.02 8.73 -6.20
C ALA A 80 8.72 7.53 -5.58
N THR A 81 8.36 7.19 -4.35
CA THR A 81 8.81 5.96 -3.69
C THR A 81 7.62 5.03 -3.54
N LEU A 82 7.83 3.73 -3.81
CA LEU A 82 6.90 2.70 -3.36
C LEU A 82 7.13 2.51 -1.86
N ALA A 83 6.11 2.79 -1.06
CA ALA A 83 6.16 2.68 0.39
C ALA A 83 5.14 1.65 0.88
N LEU A 84 5.37 1.13 2.08
CA LEU A 84 4.41 0.29 2.79
C LEU A 84 4.49 0.48 4.30
N ARG A 85 3.46 0.01 5.01
CA ARG A 85 3.50 -0.22 6.45
C ARG A 85 2.51 -1.31 6.85
N THR A 86 2.71 -1.89 8.03
CA THR A 86 1.76 -2.83 8.63
C THR A 86 0.58 -2.09 9.27
N PHE A 87 -0.59 -2.72 9.24
CA PHE A 87 -1.82 -2.30 9.91
C PHE A 87 -2.46 -3.52 10.57
N SER A 88 -2.45 -3.54 11.89
CA SER A 88 -2.92 -4.67 12.70
C SER A 88 -4.40 -4.54 13.04
N LEU A 89 -5.05 -5.67 13.36
CA LEU A 89 -6.47 -5.70 13.81
C LEU A 89 -6.76 -4.82 15.03
N ASP A 90 -5.75 -4.53 15.86
CA ASP A 90 -5.88 -3.62 17.01
C ASP A 90 -5.60 -2.15 16.67
N HIS A 91 -5.54 -1.85 15.38
CA HIS A 91 -5.24 -0.55 14.76
C HIS A 91 -3.82 -0.05 14.97
N THR A 92 -2.91 -0.89 15.46
CA THR A 92 -1.48 -0.55 15.52
C THR A 92 -0.91 -0.42 14.11
N LEU A 93 -0.13 0.63 13.89
CA LEU A 93 0.59 0.86 12.65
C LEU A 93 2.09 0.66 12.85
N GLY A 94 2.72 -0.17 12.00
CA GLY A 94 4.18 -0.24 11.92
C GLY A 94 4.79 1.01 11.30
N PRO A 95 6.12 1.17 11.32
CA PRO A 95 6.78 2.29 10.67
C PRO A 95 6.54 2.28 9.15
N VAL A 96 6.60 3.47 8.54
CA VAL A 96 6.60 3.59 7.07
C VAL A 96 7.95 3.09 6.55
N GLN A 97 7.91 2.04 5.72
CA GLN A 97 9.07 1.50 5.04
C GLN A 97 9.09 1.99 3.59
N LYS A 98 10.15 2.71 3.24
CA LYS A 98 10.45 3.11 1.86
C LYS A 98 11.19 1.99 1.16
N ILE A 99 10.62 1.48 0.09
CA ILE A 99 11.09 0.24 -0.54
C ILE A 99 12.04 0.52 -1.69
N THR A 100 11.56 1.28 -2.68
CA THR A 100 12.35 1.61 -3.86
C THR A 100 11.76 2.83 -4.55
N ASP A 101 12.63 3.63 -5.15
CA ASP A 101 12.19 4.76 -5.96
C ASP A 101 11.71 4.28 -7.33
N ILE A 102 10.61 4.84 -7.80
CA ILE A 102 9.97 4.54 -9.07
C ILE A 102 9.56 5.85 -9.76
N SER A 103 9.11 5.79 -11.01
CA SER A 103 8.58 6.99 -11.67
C SER A 103 7.29 7.41 -10.97
N GLY A 104 7.12 8.72 -10.69
CA GLY A 104 5.87 9.25 -10.16
C GLY A 104 4.73 9.27 -11.18
N GLY A 105 5.05 9.07 -12.46
CA GLY A 105 4.12 9.15 -13.58
C GLY A 105 3.23 7.93 -13.75
N ARG A 106 2.41 7.94 -14.82
CA ARG A 106 1.50 6.84 -15.19
C ARG A 106 2.22 5.60 -15.72
N ASP A 107 3.45 5.80 -16.18
CA ASP A 107 4.41 4.78 -16.65
C ASP A 107 4.78 3.76 -15.57
N SER A 108 4.76 4.12 -14.28
CA SER A 108 4.91 3.15 -13.19
C SER A 108 3.66 2.31 -12.88
N GLY A 109 2.57 2.51 -13.63
CA GLY A 109 1.39 1.67 -13.55
C GLY A 109 0.71 1.75 -12.18
N VAL A 110 0.01 0.68 -11.79
CA VAL A 110 -0.56 0.53 -10.45
C VAL A 110 0.17 -0.63 -9.78
N PRO A 111 1.13 -0.37 -8.88
CA PRO A 111 1.86 -1.42 -8.19
C PRO A 111 0.93 -2.45 -7.56
N GLN A 112 1.28 -3.73 -7.69
CA GLN A 112 0.53 -4.85 -7.13
C GLN A 112 1.29 -5.42 -5.93
N LEU A 113 0.56 -5.79 -4.88
CA LEU A 113 1.09 -6.40 -3.66
C LEU A 113 0.34 -7.70 -3.40
N ILE A 114 1.07 -8.81 -3.25
CA ILE A 114 0.49 -10.11 -2.89
C ILE A 114 1.31 -10.79 -1.79
N LYS A 115 0.64 -11.63 -0.99
CA LYS A 115 1.30 -12.56 -0.05
C LYS A 115 1.68 -13.85 -0.78
N GLY A 116 2.98 -14.16 -0.79
CA GLY A 116 3.50 -15.47 -1.17
C GLY A 116 3.78 -16.35 0.06
N GLU A 117 4.39 -17.51 -0.11
CA GLU A 117 4.70 -18.43 1.01
C GLU A 117 5.67 -17.77 2.01
N SER A 118 6.80 -17.27 1.53
CA SER A 118 7.90 -16.77 2.37
C SER A 118 7.83 -15.29 2.73
N GLY A 119 6.85 -14.54 2.19
CA GLY A 119 6.82 -13.10 2.35
C GLY A 119 5.87 -12.41 1.38
N LEU A 120 6.16 -11.17 1.03
CA LEU A 120 5.38 -10.34 0.13
C LEU A 120 6.09 -10.20 -1.22
N LEU A 121 5.32 -10.22 -2.30
CA LEU A 121 5.80 -9.88 -3.64
C LEU A 121 5.17 -8.56 -4.06
N LEU A 122 6.02 -7.61 -4.43
CA LEU A 122 5.65 -6.38 -5.09
C LEU A 122 5.97 -6.47 -6.58
N ALA A 123 5.07 -5.97 -7.42
CA ALA A 123 5.30 -5.85 -8.85
C ALA A 123 4.85 -4.47 -9.37
N TRP A 124 5.64 -3.86 -10.24
CA TRP A 124 5.34 -2.55 -10.86
C TRP A 124 5.89 -2.48 -12.28
N THR A 125 5.46 -1.50 -13.06
CA THR A 125 6.03 -1.27 -14.41
C THR A 125 7.23 -0.32 -14.34
N ALA A 126 8.30 -0.65 -15.05
CA ALA A 126 9.41 0.26 -15.26
C ALA A 126 9.03 1.34 -16.28
N ALA A 127 9.51 2.55 -16.03
CA ALA A 127 9.41 3.66 -16.95
C ALA A 127 10.37 3.50 -18.14
N ALA A 128 10.25 4.39 -19.13
CA ALA A 128 11.25 4.52 -20.17
C ALA A 128 12.64 4.85 -19.56
N PRO A 129 13.75 4.39 -20.17
CA PRO A 129 13.82 3.61 -21.40
C PRO A 129 13.72 2.08 -21.20
N ASP A 130 13.76 1.60 -19.96
CA ASP A 130 13.92 0.17 -19.68
C ASP A 130 12.65 -0.63 -19.98
N TYR A 131 11.47 -0.07 -19.66
CA TYR A 131 10.16 -0.72 -19.80
C TYR A 131 10.05 -2.11 -19.12
N GLY A 132 8.85 -2.69 -19.11
CA GLY A 132 8.60 -4.04 -18.59
C GLY A 132 8.16 -4.09 -17.12
N ILE A 133 8.04 -5.31 -16.59
CA ILE A 133 7.60 -5.58 -15.21
C ILE A 133 8.82 -5.78 -14.33
N GLN A 134 8.87 -5.03 -13.24
CA GLN A 134 9.82 -5.19 -12.15
C GLN A 134 9.14 -5.86 -10.99
N THR A 135 9.88 -6.69 -10.26
CA THR A 135 9.39 -7.40 -9.10
C THR A 135 10.38 -7.35 -7.97
N MET A 136 9.90 -7.34 -6.74
CA MET A 136 10.74 -7.46 -5.56
C MET A 136 10.05 -8.33 -4.51
N TRP A 137 10.79 -9.33 -4.05
CA TRP A 137 10.39 -10.15 -2.91
C TRP A 137 10.90 -9.49 -1.62
N MET A 138 10.04 -9.46 -0.62
CA MET A 138 10.36 -8.98 0.72
C MET A 138 10.05 -10.07 1.72
N ASN A 139 11.01 -10.36 2.59
CA ASN A 139 10.87 -11.47 3.54
C ASN A 139 10.03 -11.05 4.74
N ALA A 140 9.20 -11.96 5.27
CA ALA A 140 8.33 -11.66 6.40
C ALA A 140 9.08 -11.20 7.67
N MET A 141 10.37 -11.52 7.79
CA MET A 141 11.23 -11.13 8.93
C MET A 141 11.61 -9.63 8.92
N GLU A 142 11.43 -8.92 7.80
CA GLU A 142 11.82 -7.51 7.66
C GLU A 142 10.77 -6.51 8.18
N TYR A 143 9.62 -7.01 8.68
CA TYR A 143 8.50 -6.18 9.17
C TYR A 143 8.35 -6.13 10.70
N ASN A 144 9.18 -6.86 11.44
CA ASN A 144 9.06 -7.02 12.91
C ASN A 144 9.91 -6.02 13.72
N HIS A 145 10.29 -4.87 13.15
CA HIS A 145 11.10 -3.85 13.81
C HIS A 145 10.47 -2.46 13.74
#